data_AF-A0AAV7L4H6-F1
#
_entry.id   AF-A0AAV7L4H6-F1
#
_cell.length_a   1.000
_cell.length_b   1.000
_cell.length_c   1.000
_cell.angle_alpha   90.00
_cell.angle_beta   90.00
_cell.angle_gamma   90.00
#
_symmetry.space_group_name_H-M   'P 1'
#
loop_
_entity.id
_entity.type
_entity.pdbx_description
1 polymer ?
#
loop_
_entity_poly.entity_id
_entity_poly.type
_entity_poly.pdbx_seq_one_letter_code
_entity_poly.pdbx_strand_id
1 'polypeptide(L)'
;CAEGSQMVVNATGRHCVPTPCAKRPCKHGTCSSPSPTKFSCHCPKGYVGRKCEIMLAVFHTDGGLSFRAMFSICVCFSAILVLIVGVFLWNRWKSKTTLNEGVYHISAYHDDLEEIRENILNYNEEGGGEQDH
;
A
#
# COMPACT_ATOMS: atom_id res chain seq x y z
N CYS A 1 -34.32 -35.02 32.21
CA CYS A 1 -33.59 -36.11 31.53
C CYS A 1 -32.10 -35.87 31.66
N ALA A 2 -31.28 -36.90 31.42
CA ALA A 2 -29.83 -36.75 31.29
C ALA A 2 -29.44 -35.97 30.01
N GLU A 3 -28.18 -35.56 29.93
CA GLU A 3 -27.64 -34.84 28.76
C GLU A 3 -27.86 -35.63 27.45
N GLY A 4 -28.19 -34.93 26.36
CA GLY A 4 -28.51 -35.57 25.08
C GLY A 4 -29.87 -36.28 25.02
N SER A 5 -30.71 -36.23 26.06
CA SER A 5 -32.08 -36.79 26.05
C SER A 5 -33.15 -35.72 26.25
N GLN A 6 -34.29 -35.83 25.56
CA GLN A 6 -35.39 -34.87 25.61
C GLN A 6 -36.61 -35.47 26.33
N MET A 7 -37.34 -34.68 27.12
CA MET A 7 -38.63 -35.11 27.66
C MET A 7 -39.69 -35.05 26.56
N VAL A 8 -40.41 -36.16 26.39
CA VAL A 8 -41.62 -36.27 25.57
C VAL A 8 -42.79 -36.54 26.51
N VAL A 9 -43.91 -35.85 26.32
CA VAL A 9 -45.13 -36.04 27.09
C VAL A 9 -46.18 -36.67 26.19
N ASN A 10 -46.80 -37.76 26.65
CA ASN A 10 -47.88 -38.45 25.95
C ASN A 10 -48.97 -38.85 26.97
N ALA A 11 -50.07 -39.46 26.51
CA ALA A 11 -51.15 -39.96 27.37
C ALA A 11 -50.67 -40.95 28.47
N THR A 12 -49.55 -41.63 28.24
CA THR A 12 -48.91 -42.55 29.21
C THR A 12 -47.91 -41.87 30.17
N GLY A 13 -47.85 -40.53 30.20
CA GLY A 13 -46.97 -39.76 31.09
C GLY A 13 -45.76 -39.12 30.40
N ARG A 14 -44.72 -38.82 31.20
CA ARG A 14 -43.49 -38.14 30.76
C ARG A 14 -42.37 -39.15 30.60
N HIS A 15 -41.79 -39.24 29.40
CA HIS A 15 -40.74 -40.19 29.05
C HIS A 15 -39.48 -39.45 28.56
N CYS A 16 -38.30 -39.93 28.96
CA CYS A 16 -37.03 -39.39 28.47
C CYS A 16 -36.55 -40.19 27.26
N VAL A 17 -36.58 -39.59 26.08
CA VAL A 17 -36.16 -40.23 24.83
C VAL A 17 -34.76 -39.75 24.44
N PRO A 18 -33.79 -40.65 24.13
CA PRO A 18 -32.48 -40.26 23.63
C PRO A 18 -32.61 -39.51 22.30
N THR A 19 -31.93 -38.37 22.17
CA THR A 19 -31.90 -37.60 20.92
C THR A 19 -30.71 -38.02 20.04
N PRO A 20 -30.68 -37.66 18.74
CA PRO A 20 -29.50 -37.91 17.91
C PRO A 20 -28.27 -37.14 18.40
N CYS A 21 -28.45 -36.05 19.15
CA CYS A 21 -27.35 -35.30 19.77
C CYS A 21 -26.62 -36.07 20.88
N ALA A 22 -27.21 -37.11 21.49
CA ALA A 22 -26.53 -37.98 22.45
C ALA A 22 -25.28 -38.66 21.85
N LYS A 23 -25.28 -38.90 20.53
CA LYS A 23 -24.14 -39.48 19.80
C LYS A 23 -23.09 -38.44 19.36
N ARG A 24 -23.22 -37.18 19.79
CA ARG A 24 -22.38 -36.02 19.39
C ARG A 24 -22.07 -36.00 17.87
N PRO A 25 -23.10 -35.87 17.01
CA PRO A 25 -22.95 -36.02 15.56
C PRO A 25 -22.21 -34.84 14.90
N CYS A 26 -22.19 -33.66 15.53
CA CYS A 26 -21.46 -32.49 15.07
C CYS A 26 -19.98 -32.61 15.44
N LYS A 27 -19.08 -32.41 14.47
CA LYS A 27 -17.62 -32.44 14.68
C LYS A 27 -17.11 -31.19 15.37
N HIS A 28 -17.58 -30.02 14.93
CA HIS A 28 -17.19 -28.71 15.48
C HIS A 28 -18.44 -27.86 15.74
N GLY A 29 -18.63 -27.36 16.96
CA GLY A 29 -19.81 -26.57 17.32
C GLY A 29 -20.92 -27.38 18.02
N THR A 30 -22.12 -26.80 18.06
CA THR A 30 -23.17 -27.19 19.02
C THR A 30 -24.28 -27.99 18.36
N CYS A 31 -24.66 -29.12 18.95
CA CYS A 31 -25.81 -29.92 18.48
C CYS A 31 -27.11 -29.44 19.13
N SER A 32 -28.14 -29.21 18.32
CA SER A 32 -29.51 -28.93 18.76
C SER A 32 -30.47 -29.98 18.21
N SER A 33 -31.41 -30.44 19.04
CA SER A 33 -32.41 -31.46 18.68
C SER A 33 -33.83 -30.87 18.80
N PRO A 34 -34.42 -30.36 17.70
CA PRO A 34 -35.79 -29.84 17.73
C PRO A 34 -36.85 -30.94 17.90
N SER A 35 -36.51 -32.21 17.65
CA SER A 35 -37.36 -33.36 17.97
C SER A 35 -36.50 -34.58 18.34
N PRO A 36 -37.07 -35.66 18.93
CA PRO A 36 -36.32 -36.87 19.27
C PRO A 36 -35.68 -37.61 18.08
N THR A 37 -36.07 -37.27 16.85
CA THR A 37 -35.60 -37.92 15.61
C THR A 37 -34.77 -36.98 14.72
N LYS A 38 -34.80 -35.67 14.94
CA LYS A 38 -34.10 -34.67 14.12
C LYS A 38 -33.06 -33.92 14.93
N PHE A 39 -31.89 -33.70 14.33
CA PHE A 39 -30.86 -32.82 14.86
C PHE A 39 -30.43 -31.79 13.81
N SER A 40 -29.88 -30.69 14.29
CA SER A 40 -29.18 -29.67 13.50
C SER A 40 -27.89 -29.30 14.23
N CYS A 41 -26.83 -29.01 13.47
CA CYS A 41 -25.56 -28.55 14.00
C CYS A 41 -25.42 -27.05 13.77
N HIS A 42 -25.11 -26.29 14.83
CA HIS A 42 -24.75 -24.89 14.72
C HIS A 42 -23.22 -24.79 14.61
N CYS A 43 -22.74 -24.51 13.41
CA CYS A 43 -21.31 -24.46 13.11
C CYS A 43 -20.72 -23.09 13.50
N PRO A 44 -19.51 -23.05 14.11
CA PRO A 44 -18.80 -21.81 14.34
C PRO A 44 -18.30 -21.21 13.02
N LYS A 45 -17.89 -19.93 13.03
CA LYS A 45 -17.25 -19.28 11.88
C LYS A 45 -16.06 -20.11 11.38
N GLY A 46 -15.94 -20.26 10.07
CA GLY A 46 -14.91 -21.11 9.45
C GLY A 46 -15.28 -22.60 9.35
N TYR A 47 -16.47 -23.04 9.78
CA TYR A 47 -16.91 -24.42 9.61
C TYR A 47 -18.31 -24.50 9.00
N VAL A 48 -18.51 -25.46 8.08
CA VAL A 48 -19.76 -25.73 7.38
C VAL A 48 -19.94 -27.23 7.14
N GLY A 49 -21.03 -27.61 6.45
CA GLY A 49 -21.46 -29.00 6.29
C GLY A 49 -22.50 -29.39 7.35
N ARG A 50 -23.18 -30.53 7.13
CA ARG A 50 -24.32 -30.94 7.95
C ARG A 50 -23.92 -31.28 9.39
N LYS A 51 -22.64 -31.57 9.61
CA LYS A 51 -22.03 -31.91 10.90
C LYS A 51 -20.87 -30.96 11.24
N CYS A 52 -20.74 -29.83 10.53
CA CYS A 52 -19.60 -28.91 10.67
C CYS A 52 -18.25 -29.60 10.44
N GLU A 53 -18.23 -30.55 9.51
CA GLU A 53 -17.10 -31.39 9.14
C GLU A 53 -16.17 -30.74 8.12
N ILE A 54 -16.65 -29.72 7.39
CA ILE A 54 -15.88 -28.98 6.39
C ILE A 54 -15.35 -27.71 7.05
N MET A 55 -14.03 -27.60 7.18
CA MET A 55 -13.42 -26.31 7.51
C MET A 55 -13.39 -25.45 6.24
N LEU A 56 -14.15 -24.35 6.24
CA LEU A 56 -13.88 -23.28 5.30
C LEU A 56 -12.58 -22.63 5.73
N ALA A 57 -11.54 -22.79 4.91
CA ALA A 57 -10.37 -21.90 4.94
C ALA A 57 -10.82 -20.50 4.51
N VAL A 58 -11.49 -19.79 5.42
CA VAL A 58 -11.86 -18.39 5.27
C VAL A 58 -10.58 -17.58 5.35
N PHE A 59 -9.90 -17.47 4.19
CA PHE A 59 -9.26 -16.21 3.84
C PHE A 59 -10.33 -15.15 4.10
N HIS A 60 -10.08 -14.22 5.03
CA HIS A 60 -11.08 -13.24 5.45
C HIS A 60 -11.41 -12.33 4.27
N THR A 61 -12.42 -12.73 3.49
CA THR A 61 -13.09 -11.92 2.49
C THR A 61 -14.05 -10.96 3.18
N ASP A 62 -13.47 -10.06 3.98
CA ASP A 62 -14.00 -8.72 4.10
C ASP A 62 -13.97 -8.14 2.67
N GLY A 63 -15.10 -8.28 1.97
CA GLY A 63 -15.22 -8.18 0.51
C GLY A 63 -15.14 -6.76 -0.06
N GLY A 64 -14.21 -5.97 0.44
CA GLY A 64 -13.85 -4.64 -0.04
C GLY A 64 -12.49 -4.27 0.51
N LEU A 65 -11.72 -3.49 -0.25
CA LEU A 65 -10.48 -2.89 0.23
C LEU A 65 -10.78 -2.20 1.57
N SER A 66 -10.20 -2.70 2.67
CA SER A 66 -10.51 -2.21 4.02
C SER A 66 -10.44 -0.68 4.04
N PHE A 67 -11.33 -0.01 4.79
CA PHE A 67 -11.31 1.45 4.91
C PHE A 67 -9.89 1.98 5.22
N ARG A 68 -9.11 1.24 6.02
CA ARG A 68 -7.70 1.55 6.32
C ARG A 68 -6.79 1.51 5.08
N ALA A 69 -6.99 0.54 4.18
CA ALA A 69 -6.27 0.45 2.92
C ALA A 69 -6.64 1.61 1.98
N MET A 70 -7.93 1.98 1.89
CA MET A 70 -8.38 3.14 1.10
C MET A 70 -7.73 4.44 1.58
N PHE A 71 -7.74 4.72 2.89
CA PHE A 71 -7.05 5.89 3.44
C PHE A 71 -5.54 5.85 3.16
N SER A 72 -4.88 4.70 3.34
CA SER A 72 -3.45 4.55 3.05
C SER A 72 -3.12 4.87 1.58
N ILE A 73 -3.94 4.38 0.65
CA ILE A 73 -3.75 4.60 -0.80
C ILE A 73 -3.91 6.09 -1.13
N CYS A 74 -4.96 6.75 -0.62
CA CYS A 74 -5.19 8.17 -0.84
C CYS A 74 -4.06 9.05 -0.26
N VAL A 75 -3.55 8.72 0.93
CA VAL A 75 -2.42 9.44 1.54
C VAL A 75 -1.13 9.25 0.74
N CYS A 76 -0.85 8.02 0.26
CA CYS A 76 0.31 7.79 -0.60
C CYS A 76 0.22 8.60 -1.91
N PHE A 77 -0.94 8.62 -2.58
CA PHE A 77 -1.13 9.41 -3.79
C PHE A 77 -1.01 10.92 -3.55
N SER A 78 -1.57 11.46 -2.46
CA SER A 78 -1.43 12.88 -2.14
C SER A 78 0.03 13.26 -1.84
N ALA A 79 0.76 12.43 -1.10
CA ALA A 79 2.19 12.63 -0.84
C ALA A 79 3.03 12.61 -2.13
N ILE A 80 2.79 11.64 -3.03
CA ILE A 80 3.48 11.55 -4.32
C ILE A 80 3.18 12.78 -5.19
N LEU A 81 1.93 13.23 -5.25
CA LEU A 81 1.55 14.44 -6.00
C LEU A 81 2.22 15.69 -5.44
N VAL A 82 2.27 15.85 -4.11
CA VAL A 82 2.98 16.98 -3.47
C VAL A 82 4.48 16.94 -3.78
N LEU A 83 5.10 15.76 -3.77
CA LEU A 83 6.51 15.62 -4.15
C LEU A 83 6.75 15.94 -5.64
N ILE A 84 5.89 15.49 -6.55
CA ILE A 84 5.98 15.81 -7.99
C ILE A 84 5.80 17.31 -8.23
N VAL A 85 4.82 17.94 -7.59
CA VAL A 85 4.61 19.40 -7.68
C VAL A 85 5.80 20.15 -7.07
N GLY A 86 6.32 19.69 -5.92
CA GLY A 86 7.52 20.24 -5.29
C GLY A 86 8.75 20.16 -6.20
N VAL A 87 9.01 19.01 -6.83
CA VAL A 87 10.10 18.82 -7.79
C VAL A 87 9.88 19.65 -9.07
N PHE A 88 8.64 19.78 -9.55
CA PHE A 88 8.32 20.62 -10.71
C PHE A 88 8.51 22.11 -10.41
N LEU A 89 8.04 22.57 -9.24
CA LEU A 89 8.28 23.94 -8.76
C LEU A 89 9.77 24.18 -8.50
N TRP A 90 10.50 23.20 -7.95
CA TRP A 90 11.95 23.27 -7.79
C TRP A 90 12.65 23.36 -9.14
N ASN A 91 12.27 22.56 -10.14
CA ASN A 91 12.86 22.60 -11.48
C ASN A 91 12.50 23.90 -12.22
N ARG A 92 11.29 24.43 -12.07
CA ARG A 92 10.88 25.73 -12.65
C ARG A 92 11.49 26.93 -11.92
N TRP A 93 11.63 26.84 -10.60
CA TRP A 93 12.34 27.84 -9.80
C TRP A 93 13.81 27.80 -10.16
N LYS A 94 14.46 26.63 -10.17
CA LYS A 94 15.84 26.44 -10.66
C LYS A 94 16.02 26.94 -12.09
N SER A 95 15.07 26.71 -12.99
CA SER A 95 15.12 27.26 -14.36
C SER A 95 14.98 28.79 -14.38
N LYS A 96 14.14 29.39 -13.53
CA LYS A 96 14.08 30.85 -13.35
C LYS A 96 15.31 31.40 -12.64
N THR A 97 15.91 30.70 -11.68
CA THR A 97 17.13 31.16 -10.99
C THR A 97 18.33 31.00 -11.89
N THR A 98 18.50 29.93 -12.68
CA THR A 98 19.59 29.87 -13.67
C THR A 98 19.41 30.90 -14.79
N LEU A 99 18.18 31.30 -15.12
CA LEU A 99 17.93 32.43 -16.02
C LEU A 99 18.26 33.78 -15.35
N ASN A 100 17.94 33.96 -14.07
CA ASN A 100 18.22 35.19 -13.32
C ASN A 100 19.69 35.31 -12.88
N GLU A 101 20.38 34.22 -12.57
CA GLU A 101 21.83 34.13 -12.30
C GLU A 101 22.62 34.46 -13.58
N GLY A 102 22.05 34.15 -14.76
CA GLY A 102 22.53 34.66 -16.05
C GLY A 102 22.38 36.18 -16.25
N VAL A 103 21.80 36.92 -15.29
CA VAL A 103 21.57 38.38 -15.38
C VAL A 103 22.28 39.17 -14.26
N TYR A 104 23.00 38.51 -13.33
CA TYR A 104 23.76 39.17 -12.25
C TYR A 104 25.28 39.02 -12.32
N HIS A 105 25.83 38.72 -13.50
CA HIS A 105 27.26 38.86 -13.77
C HIS A 105 27.57 40.12 -14.59
N ILE A 106 27.29 41.30 -14.01
CA ILE A 106 28.19 42.45 -14.20
C ILE A 106 29.27 42.31 -13.12
N SER A 107 30.20 41.40 -13.40
CA SER A 107 31.54 41.47 -12.82
C SER A 107 32.39 42.26 -13.82
N ALA A 108 33.08 43.26 -13.30
CA ALA A 108 33.87 44.18 -14.12
C ALA A 108 34.94 43.46 -14.95
N TYR A 109 35.06 43.86 -16.23
CA TYR A 109 36.33 44.29 -16.81
C TYR A 109 37.52 43.33 -16.54
N HIS A 110 37.58 42.16 -17.17
CA HIS A 110 38.84 41.40 -17.23
C HIS A 110 39.06 40.34 -18.33
N ASP A 111 38.06 39.93 -19.13
CA ASP A 111 38.25 38.85 -20.13
C ASP A 111 38.91 39.29 -21.45
N ASP A 112 38.63 40.50 -21.96
CA ASP A 112 39.14 40.97 -23.27
C ASP A 112 40.65 41.29 -23.29
N LEU A 113 41.34 41.18 -22.14
CA LEU A 113 42.75 41.59 -21.98
C LEU A 113 43.75 40.43 -22.09
N GLU A 114 43.32 39.16 -22.04
CA GLU A 114 44.23 38.03 -22.27
C GLU A 114 44.51 37.82 -23.77
N GLU A 115 43.52 38.01 -24.66
CA GLU A 115 43.71 37.91 -26.12
C GLU A 115 44.59 39.05 -26.68
N ILE A 116 44.50 40.25 -26.10
CA ILE A 116 45.37 41.39 -26.48
C ILE A 116 46.81 41.17 -26.01
N ARG A 117 47.01 40.48 -24.88
CA ARG A 117 48.32 40.26 -24.26
C ARG A 117 49.24 39.36 -25.10
N GLU A 118 48.70 38.32 -25.74
CA GLU A 118 49.50 37.42 -26.58
C GLU A 118 49.96 38.10 -27.88
N ASN A 119 49.12 38.92 -28.51
CA ASN A 119 49.51 39.63 -29.74
C ASN A 119 50.61 40.67 -29.51
N ILE A 120 50.58 41.44 -28.41
CA ILE A 120 51.55 42.53 -28.19
C ILE A 120 52.98 42.00 -27.96
N LEU A 121 53.15 40.82 -27.37
CA LEU A 121 54.48 40.24 -27.10
C LEU A 121 55.22 39.78 -28.37
N ASN A 122 54.50 39.49 -29.46
CA ASN A 122 55.11 38.95 -30.68
C ASN A 122 55.51 40.01 -31.74
N TYR A 123 55.31 41.30 -31.46
CA TYR A 123 55.65 42.40 -32.39
C TYR A 123 56.88 43.23 -31.97
N ASN A 124 57.68 42.75 -31.01
CA ASN A 124 58.84 43.50 -30.48
C ASN A 124 60.17 42.69 -30.41
N GLU A 125 60.31 41.56 -31.12
CA GLU A 125 61.61 40.86 -31.24
C GLU A 125 62.22 40.86 -32.65
N GLU A 126 61.44 41.05 -33.72
CA GLU A 126 61.98 41.11 -35.10
C GLU A 126 62.10 42.55 -35.62
N GLY A 127 62.87 43.36 -34.90
CA GLY A 127 63.12 44.77 -35.22
C GLY A 127 64.49 45.05 -35.86
N GLY A 128 64.50 45.34 -37.16
CA GLY A 128 65.50 46.20 -37.80
C GLY A 128 66.64 45.51 -38.58
N GLY A 129 66.77 45.87 -39.87
CA GLY A 129 67.88 45.42 -40.72
C GLY A 129 67.80 45.95 -42.15
N GLU A 130 68.51 47.04 -42.42
CA GLU A 130 68.75 47.60 -43.77
C GLU A 130 70.19 47.21 -44.23
N GLN A 131 70.66 47.37 -45.47
CA GLN A 131 70.17 48.10 -46.65
C GLN A 131 70.83 47.48 -47.94
N ASP A 132 70.72 48.15 -49.10
CA ASP A 132 71.69 48.15 -50.23
C ASP A 132 72.13 46.86 -50.98
N HIS A 133 71.62 46.64 -52.21
CA HIS A 133 72.36 46.87 -53.48
C HIS A 133 71.50 46.69 -54.75
#